data_AF-A0A8T3X9J4-F1
#
_entry.id   AF-A0A8T3X9J4-F1
#
_cell.length_a   1.000
_cell.length_b   1.000
_cell.length_c   1.000
_cell.angle_alpha   90.00
_cell.angle_beta   90.00
_cell.angle_gamma   90.00
#
_symmetry.space_group_name_H-M   'P 1'
#
loop_
_entity.id
_entity.type
_entity.pdbx_description
1 polymer ?
#
loop_
_entity_poly.entity_id
_entity_poly.type
_entity_poly.pdbx_seq_one_letter_code
_entity_poly.pdbx_strand_id
1 'polypeptide(L)'
;MKNSRGIIIGGFVFLSVIMMLSIVIANETPVPISGKASDSFKCKVSLTISYMDSLIEAGANLSSYSEKLQSDISQIDAIVSSGNRSAFKDFVKDTFESDFKSSRDAINQWRKDNNKNLTKEQKASFRESYQNAKKTFDDCHKNSLLDLGNQRIELFEKIIAQYKERTDKFAAKGLDTAGMNKVLEGANTQVINPMKNALISANDSQSIKNILRKYCLFNGCKNGVNYHLAARYEMERLSATINFIKTKLNSTEYDGKIKEAESNLNAAKGILSEIATSHNNDNGKQIWNKATSSYKTLKNLNKNVNKENRKAVKDE
;
A
#
# COMPACT_ATOMS: atom_id res chain seq x y z
N MET A 1 12.54 49.13 -37.24
CA MET A 1 11.64 47.99 -36.93
C MET A 1 12.52 46.78 -36.55
N LYS A 2 12.82 46.60 -35.27
CA LYS A 2 13.62 45.46 -34.77
C LYS A 2 12.69 44.42 -34.16
N ASN A 3 12.96 43.15 -34.48
CA ASN A 3 12.20 41.96 -34.12
C ASN A 3 11.93 41.83 -32.61
N SER A 4 10.74 42.20 -32.15
CA SER A 4 10.22 41.89 -30.80
C SER A 4 9.32 40.65 -30.81
N ARG A 5 9.79 39.54 -31.39
CA ARG A 5 9.04 38.27 -31.46
C ARG A 5 9.65 37.14 -30.61
N GLY A 6 10.77 37.37 -29.91
CA GLY A 6 11.46 36.35 -29.11
C GLY A 6 11.01 36.23 -27.64
N ILE A 7 10.48 37.30 -27.04
CA ILE A 7 10.30 37.38 -25.57
C ILE A 7 8.98 36.75 -25.09
N ILE A 8 7.95 36.71 -25.94
CA ILE A 8 6.61 36.23 -25.55
C ILE A 8 6.57 34.69 -25.39
N ILE A 9 7.41 33.94 -26.11
CA ILE A 9 7.48 32.47 -26.01
C ILE A 9 8.07 32.02 -24.66
N GLY A 10 8.96 32.84 -24.08
CA GLY A 10 9.56 32.60 -22.76
C GLY A 10 8.57 32.72 -21.60
N GLY A 11 7.51 33.53 -21.69
CA GLY A 11 6.53 33.65 -20.59
C GLY A 11 5.63 32.42 -20.41
N PHE A 12 5.16 31.83 -21.52
CA PHE A 12 4.22 30.70 -21.50
C PHE A 12 4.85 29.36 -21.12
N VAL A 13 6.13 29.15 -21.46
CA VAL A 13 6.88 27.94 -21.09
C VAL A 13 7.03 27.81 -19.57
N PHE A 14 7.19 28.92 -18.86
CA PHE A 14 7.54 28.90 -17.43
C PHE A 14 6.31 28.79 -16.50
N LEU A 15 5.16 29.33 -16.93
CA LEU A 15 3.89 29.11 -16.22
C LEU A 15 3.51 27.61 -16.20
N SER A 16 3.82 26.88 -17.28
CA SER A 16 3.55 25.44 -17.37
C SER A 16 4.46 24.64 -16.43
N VAL A 17 5.75 24.99 -16.31
CA VAL A 17 6.72 24.36 -15.38
C VAL A 17 6.34 24.61 -13.90
N ILE A 18 5.80 25.79 -13.55
CA ILE A 18 5.26 26.06 -12.20
C ILE A 18 4.10 25.08 -11.89
N MET A 19 3.13 24.93 -12.79
CA MET A 19 2.01 23.98 -12.59
C MET A 19 2.44 22.51 -12.61
N MET A 20 3.57 22.16 -13.21
CA MET A 20 4.10 20.78 -13.23
C MET A 20 4.84 20.44 -11.93
N LEU A 21 5.48 21.42 -11.28
CA LEU A 21 6.22 21.23 -10.03
C LEU A 21 5.34 21.39 -8.78
N SER A 22 4.11 21.91 -8.91
CA SER A 22 3.21 22.21 -7.78
C SER A 22 2.42 21.01 -7.24
N ILE A 23 2.66 19.80 -7.74
CA ILE A 23 1.97 18.59 -7.26
C ILE A 23 3.04 17.54 -6.92
N VAL A 24 3.66 17.69 -5.75
CA VAL A 24 4.47 16.65 -5.12
C VAL A 24 4.15 16.66 -3.63
N ILE A 25 3.26 15.76 -3.25
CA ILE A 25 3.41 14.68 -2.26
C ILE A 25 2.10 13.91 -2.40
N ALA A 26 2.18 12.58 -2.48
CA ALA A 26 1.02 11.73 -2.54
C ALA A 26 0.09 12.06 -1.36
N ASN A 27 -1.01 12.79 -1.61
CA ASN A 27 -2.19 12.68 -0.77
C ASN A 27 -2.69 11.26 -0.99
N GLU A 28 -2.16 10.34 -0.19
CA GLU A 28 -2.73 9.04 0.02
C GLU A 28 -4.15 9.30 0.52
N THR A 29 -5.13 9.15 -0.36
CA THR A 29 -6.52 9.12 0.08
C THR A 29 -6.61 7.98 1.09
N PRO A 30 -7.09 8.22 2.32
CA PRO A 30 -7.20 7.18 3.33
C PRO A 30 -8.02 6.04 2.75
N VAL A 31 -7.37 4.91 2.52
CA VAL A 31 -8.05 3.70 2.09
C VAL A 31 -8.94 3.27 3.26
N PRO A 32 -10.24 3.00 3.06
CA PRO A 32 -11.06 2.46 4.14
C PRO A 32 -10.39 1.23 4.75
N ILE A 33 -10.48 1.04 6.08
CA ILE A 33 -10.28 -0.30 6.62
C ILE A 33 -11.32 -1.16 5.92
N SER A 34 -10.91 -2.24 5.29
CA SER A 34 -11.89 -3.04 4.60
C SER A 34 -12.92 -3.56 5.61
N GLY A 35 -14.20 -3.49 5.24
CA GLY A 35 -15.32 -4.09 5.97
C GLY A 35 -15.12 -5.55 6.35
N LYS A 36 -14.12 -6.21 5.74
CA LYS A 36 -13.81 -7.64 5.84
C LYS A 36 -12.62 -7.94 6.75
N ALA A 37 -11.98 -6.94 7.35
CA ALA A 37 -10.97 -7.19 8.38
C ALA A 37 -11.56 -7.98 9.55
N SER A 38 -12.85 -7.78 9.85
CA SER A 38 -13.59 -8.49 10.90
C SER A 38 -13.84 -9.96 10.58
N ASP A 39 -13.93 -10.37 9.31
CA ASP A 39 -14.25 -11.75 8.92
C ASP A 39 -13.20 -12.76 9.42
N SER A 40 -11.91 -12.40 9.39
CA SER A 40 -10.87 -13.28 9.96
C SER A 40 -10.98 -13.43 11.48
N PHE A 41 -11.45 -12.39 12.19
CA PHE A 41 -11.73 -12.50 13.63
C PHE A 41 -12.96 -13.38 13.87
N LYS A 42 -14.03 -13.20 13.07
CA LYS A 42 -15.24 -14.04 13.12
C LYS A 42 -14.92 -15.52 12.95
N CYS A 43 -14.10 -15.87 11.97
CA CYS A 43 -13.70 -17.26 11.77
C CYS A 43 -13.02 -17.84 13.02
N LYS A 44 -12.06 -17.11 13.60
CA LYS A 44 -11.32 -17.56 14.81
C LYS A 44 -12.21 -17.67 16.04
N VAL A 45 -13.09 -16.69 16.24
CA VAL A 45 -14.05 -16.68 17.35
C VAL A 45 -15.05 -17.81 17.19
N SER A 46 -15.59 -18.03 16.00
CA SER A 46 -16.51 -19.14 15.72
C SER A 46 -15.88 -20.50 16.02
N LEU A 47 -14.64 -20.76 15.59
CA LEU A 47 -13.91 -21.98 15.96
C LEU A 47 -13.80 -22.15 17.48
N THR A 48 -13.46 -21.06 18.16
CA THR A 48 -13.20 -21.06 19.60
C THR A 48 -14.50 -21.30 20.37
N ILE A 49 -15.58 -20.63 19.99
CA ILE A 49 -16.93 -20.79 20.57
C ILE A 49 -17.46 -22.20 20.31
N SER A 50 -17.41 -22.71 19.08
CA SER A 50 -17.87 -24.09 18.81
C SER A 50 -17.12 -25.14 19.64
N TYR A 51 -15.83 -24.89 19.91
CA TYR A 51 -15.08 -25.74 20.82
C TYR A 51 -15.50 -25.56 22.29
N MET A 52 -15.75 -24.32 22.75
CA MET A 52 -16.29 -24.07 24.09
C MET A 52 -17.65 -24.73 24.29
N ASP A 53 -18.57 -24.61 23.33
CA ASP A 53 -19.92 -25.17 23.41
C ASP A 53 -19.86 -26.69 23.64
N SER A 54 -18.97 -27.38 22.91
CA SER A 54 -18.73 -28.81 23.12
C SER A 54 -18.23 -29.13 24.54
N LEU A 55 -17.41 -28.26 25.13
CA LEU A 55 -16.92 -28.44 26.50
C LEU A 55 -18.00 -28.08 27.54
N ILE A 56 -18.84 -27.09 27.25
CA ILE A 56 -19.96 -26.67 28.10
C ILE A 56 -20.98 -27.80 28.23
N GLU A 57 -21.29 -28.50 27.14
CA GLU A 57 -22.14 -29.70 27.16
C GLU A 57 -21.60 -30.81 28.08
N ALA A 58 -20.29 -30.81 28.34
CA ALA A 58 -19.63 -31.72 29.28
C ALA A 58 -19.36 -31.10 30.66
N GLY A 59 -19.99 -29.97 30.98
CA GLY A 59 -19.92 -29.33 32.29
C GLY A 59 -18.83 -28.27 32.46
N ALA A 60 -18.21 -27.78 31.38
CA ALA A 60 -17.30 -26.64 31.46
C ALA A 60 -18.06 -25.33 31.71
N ASN A 61 -17.56 -24.51 32.64
CA ASN A 61 -18.08 -23.15 32.84
C ASN A 61 -17.35 -22.16 31.94
N LEU A 62 -17.73 -22.11 30.65
CA LEU A 62 -17.09 -21.28 29.63
C LEU A 62 -18.02 -20.24 28.97
N SER A 63 -19.31 -20.21 29.35
CA SER A 63 -20.32 -19.37 28.69
C SER A 63 -19.97 -17.88 28.69
N SER A 64 -19.46 -17.34 29.81
CA SER A 64 -19.06 -15.94 29.91
C SER A 64 -17.93 -15.57 28.94
N TYR A 65 -17.03 -16.50 28.62
CA TYR A 65 -15.98 -16.27 27.63
C TYR A 65 -16.55 -16.27 26.20
N SER A 66 -17.50 -17.17 25.91
CA SER A 66 -18.20 -17.21 24.62
C SER A 66 -18.95 -15.91 24.35
N GLU A 67 -19.74 -15.44 25.32
CA GLU A 67 -20.48 -14.17 25.26
C GLU A 67 -19.55 -12.98 25.04
N LYS A 68 -18.41 -12.94 25.75
CA LYS A 68 -17.42 -11.87 25.60
C LYS A 68 -16.84 -11.82 24.19
N LEU A 69 -16.44 -12.97 23.64
CA LEU A 69 -15.93 -13.05 22.27
C LEU A 69 -16.99 -12.66 21.22
N GLN A 70 -18.27 -12.98 21.43
CA GLN A 70 -19.35 -12.53 20.56
C GLN A 70 -19.51 -11.01 20.60
N SER A 71 -19.51 -10.43 21.80
CA SER A 71 -19.52 -8.97 22.00
C SER A 71 -18.34 -8.29 21.29
N ASP A 72 -17.14 -8.84 21.41
CA ASP A 72 -15.95 -8.28 20.76
C ASP A 72 -16.09 -8.26 19.23
N ILE A 73 -16.68 -9.29 18.64
CA ILE A 73 -16.95 -9.31 17.19
C ILE A 73 -17.92 -8.21 16.79
N SER A 74 -19.00 -8.00 17.55
CA SER A 74 -19.95 -6.91 17.28
C SER A 74 -19.28 -5.53 17.38
N GLN A 75 -18.38 -5.34 18.35
CA GLN A 75 -17.61 -4.09 18.47
C GLN A 75 -16.61 -3.92 17.32
N ILE A 76 -15.90 -4.98 16.92
CA ILE A 76 -15.02 -4.97 15.76
C ILE A 76 -15.81 -4.57 14.50
N ASP A 77 -16.98 -5.15 14.26
CA ASP A 77 -17.83 -4.81 13.12
C ASP A 77 -18.27 -3.33 13.14
N ALA A 78 -18.68 -2.81 14.31
CA ALA A 78 -19.06 -1.41 14.46
C ALA A 78 -17.89 -0.46 14.18
N ILE A 79 -16.70 -0.76 14.73
CA ILE A 79 -15.50 0.05 14.54
C ILE A 79 -15.04 0.01 13.08
N VAL A 80 -15.02 -1.18 12.46
CA VAL A 80 -14.66 -1.34 11.04
C VAL A 80 -15.64 -0.56 10.15
N SER A 81 -16.94 -0.61 10.43
CA SER A 81 -17.98 0.12 9.69
C SER A 81 -17.81 1.64 9.81
N SER A 82 -17.28 2.14 10.93
CA SER A 82 -16.96 3.57 11.11
C SER A 82 -15.69 4.02 10.37
N GLY A 83 -14.87 3.09 9.85
CA GLY A 83 -13.59 3.39 9.20
C GLY A 83 -12.49 3.90 10.15
N ASN A 84 -12.69 3.86 11.47
CA ASN A 84 -11.76 4.40 12.45
C ASN A 84 -10.57 3.45 12.71
N ARG A 85 -9.43 3.74 12.05
CA ARG A 85 -8.19 2.92 12.11
C ARG A 85 -7.55 2.85 13.49
N SER A 86 -7.56 3.95 14.23
CA SER A 86 -6.98 3.97 15.58
C SER A 86 -7.84 3.13 16.51
N ALA A 87 -9.16 3.39 16.54
CA ALA A 87 -10.08 2.64 17.38
C ALA A 87 -10.03 1.14 17.10
N PHE A 88 -9.91 0.74 15.82
CA PHE A 88 -9.78 -0.67 15.47
C PHE A 88 -8.51 -1.29 16.07
N LYS A 89 -7.37 -0.61 15.89
CA LYS A 89 -6.08 -1.08 16.39
C LYS A 89 -6.08 -1.16 17.92
N ASP A 90 -6.56 -0.11 18.57
CA ASP A 90 -6.59 0.02 20.03
C ASP A 90 -7.52 -1.04 20.63
N PHE A 91 -8.72 -1.22 20.07
CA PHE A 91 -9.65 -2.27 20.50
C PHE A 91 -9.09 -3.69 20.33
N VAL A 92 -8.53 -4.00 19.15
CA VAL A 92 -7.95 -5.32 18.89
C VAL A 92 -6.83 -5.64 19.89
N LYS A 93 -5.92 -4.69 20.09
CA LYS A 93 -4.73 -4.86 20.94
C LYS A 93 -5.08 -4.91 22.43
N ASP A 94 -5.92 -3.99 22.90
CA ASP A 94 -6.11 -3.77 24.34
C ASP A 94 -7.33 -4.53 24.89
N THR A 95 -8.27 -4.96 24.04
CA THR A 95 -9.46 -5.72 24.46
C THR A 95 -9.49 -7.13 23.86
N PHE A 96 -9.70 -7.23 22.54
CA PHE A 96 -9.94 -8.54 21.89
C PHE A 96 -8.80 -9.54 22.12
N GLU A 97 -7.53 -9.15 21.96
CA GLU A 97 -6.40 -10.07 22.15
C GLU A 97 -6.31 -10.59 23.60
N SER A 98 -6.63 -9.75 24.58
CA SER A 98 -6.67 -10.13 26.00
C SER A 98 -7.80 -11.14 26.27
N ASP A 99 -8.98 -10.89 25.71
CA ASP A 99 -10.16 -11.72 25.92
C ASP A 99 -10.05 -13.06 25.20
N PHE A 100 -9.53 -13.04 23.97
CA PHE A 100 -9.19 -14.24 23.22
C PHE A 100 -8.10 -15.08 23.90
N LYS A 101 -7.11 -14.45 24.53
CA LYS A 101 -6.11 -15.17 25.32
C LYS A 101 -6.73 -15.81 26.56
N SER A 102 -7.50 -15.04 27.33
CA SER A 102 -8.15 -15.51 28.56
C SER A 102 -9.06 -16.71 28.32
N SER A 103 -9.78 -16.68 27.19
CA SER A 103 -10.68 -17.75 26.80
C SER A 103 -9.94 -19.04 26.41
N ARG A 104 -8.80 -18.92 25.71
CA ARG A 104 -7.90 -20.05 25.43
C ARG A 104 -7.28 -20.63 26.69
N ASP A 105 -6.88 -19.78 27.63
CA ASP A 105 -6.30 -20.21 28.90
C ASP A 105 -7.34 -20.98 29.74
N ALA A 106 -8.60 -20.52 29.77
CA ALA A 106 -9.70 -21.21 30.43
C ALA A 106 -9.99 -22.59 29.81
N ILE A 107 -10.04 -22.69 28.47
CA ILE A 107 -10.15 -23.99 27.76
C ILE A 107 -9.02 -24.93 28.16
N ASN A 108 -7.77 -24.44 28.12
CA ASN A 108 -6.60 -25.26 28.43
C ASN A 108 -6.62 -25.73 29.89
N GLN A 109 -7.03 -24.86 30.81
CA GLN A 109 -7.14 -25.20 32.22
C GLN A 109 -8.21 -26.26 32.46
N TRP A 110 -9.43 -26.08 31.92
CA TRP A 110 -10.48 -27.09 32.03
C TRP A 110 -10.03 -28.46 31.50
N ARG A 111 -9.32 -28.48 30.36
CA ARG A 111 -8.77 -29.72 29.80
C ARG A 111 -7.75 -30.36 30.73
N LYS A 112 -6.85 -29.60 31.36
CA LYS A 112 -5.87 -30.14 32.31
C LYS A 112 -6.57 -30.81 33.49
N ASP A 113 -7.62 -30.17 34.01
CA ASP A 113 -8.30 -30.60 35.22
C ASP A 113 -9.23 -31.80 34.96
N ASN A 114 -9.83 -31.88 33.77
CA ASN A 114 -10.90 -32.84 33.49
C ASN A 114 -10.51 -33.98 32.54
N ASN A 115 -9.42 -33.88 31.76
CA ASN A 115 -9.14 -34.86 30.69
C ASN A 115 -8.94 -36.30 31.20
N LYS A 116 -8.52 -36.49 32.45
CA LYS A 116 -8.42 -37.84 33.07
C LYS A 116 -9.78 -38.46 33.39
N ASN A 117 -10.78 -37.62 33.67
CA ASN A 117 -12.12 -38.04 34.09
C ASN A 117 -13.07 -38.26 32.90
N LEU A 118 -12.68 -37.84 31.69
CA LEU A 118 -13.46 -38.03 30.48
C LEU A 118 -13.40 -39.48 29.97
N THR A 119 -14.56 -39.99 29.55
CA THR A 119 -14.69 -41.30 28.89
C THR A 119 -14.03 -41.31 27.50
N LYS A 120 -13.88 -42.50 26.93
CA LYS A 120 -13.34 -42.64 25.56
C LYS A 120 -14.28 -42.00 24.53
N GLU A 121 -15.58 -42.16 24.73
CA GLU A 121 -16.65 -41.63 23.88
C GLU A 121 -16.66 -40.10 23.92
N GLN A 122 -16.56 -39.49 25.11
CA GLN A 122 -16.46 -38.03 25.25
C GLN A 122 -15.20 -37.48 24.56
N LYS A 123 -14.06 -38.15 24.73
CA LYS A 123 -12.81 -37.77 24.04
C LYS A 123 -12.92 -37.88 22.52
N ALA A 124 -13.60 -38.91 22.02
CA ALA A 124 -13.85 -39.09 20.60
C ALA A 124 -14.78 -37.99 20.06
N SER A 125 -15.89 -37.72 20.75
CA SER A 125 -16.83 -36.65 20.43
C SER A 125 -16.15 -35.28 20.38
N PHE A 126 -15.34 -34.91 21.38
CA PHE A 126 -14.58 -33.64 21.35
C PHE A 126 -13.60 -33.54 20.19
N ARG A 127 -12.96 -34.66 19.81
CA ARG A 127 -12.08 -34.68 18.65
C ARG A 127 -12.89 -34.43 17.38
N GLU A 128 -14.02 -35.08 17.23
CA GLU A 128 -14.91 -34.92 16.07
C GLU A 128 -15.46 -33.49 15.98
N SER A 129 -16.02 -32.95 17.07
CA SER A 129 -16.51 -31.56 17.13
C SER A 129 -15.41 -30.55 16.78
N TYR A 130 -14.20 -30.76 17.31
CA TYR A 130 -13.06 -29.91 16.95
C TYR A 130 -12.69 -30.03 15.47
N GLN A 131 -12.66 -31.22 14.87
CA GLN A 131 -12.35 -31.38 13.45
C GLN A 131 -13.41 -30.74 12.56
N ASN A 132 -14.70 -30.87 12.91
CA ASN A 132 -15.79 -30.22 12.20
C ASN A 132 -15.69 -28.70 12.28
N ALA A 133 -15.48 -28.14 13.49
CA ALA A 133 -15.29 -26.71 13.68
C ALA A 133 -14.02 -26.20 12.95
N LYS A 134 -12.94 -27.00 12.96
CA LYS A 134 -11.71 -26.67 12.24
C LYS A 134 -11.92 -26.63 10.73
N LYS A 135 -12.70 -27.55 10.16
CA LYS A 135 -13.03 -27.53 8.73
C LYS A 135 -13.77 -26.25 8.34
N THR A 136 -14.81 -25.89 9.12
CA THR A 136 -15.54 -24.63 8.94
C THR A 136 -14.63 -23.41 9.08
N PHE A 137 -13.72 -23.43 10.05
CA PHE A 137 -12.70 -22.39 10.20
C PHE A 137 -11.77 -22.29 8.99
N ASP A 138 -11.24 -23.40 8.51
CA ASP A 138 -10.30 -23.42 7.39
C ASP A 138 -10.94 -22.83 6.13
N ASP A 139 -12.21 -23.15 5.85
CA ASP A 139 -12.97 -22.60 4.74
C ASP A 139 -13.29 -21.10 4.92
N CYS A 140 -13.79 -20.71 6.10
CA CYS A 140 -14.06 -19.32 6.45
C CYS A 140 -12.80 -18.45 6.33
N HIS A 141 -11.69 -18.93 6.90
CA HIS A 141 -10.42 -18.21 6.95
C HIS A 141 -9.79 -18.12 5.55
N LYS A 142 -9.90 -19.17 4.74
CA LYS A 142 -9.48 -19.16 3.32
C LYS A 142 -10.24 -18.10 2.54
N ASN A 143 -11.57 -18.09 2.62
CA ASN A 143 -12.40 -17.14 1.90
C ASN A 143 -12.15 -15.69 2.34
N SER A 144 -12.01 -15.46 3.64
CA SER A 144 -11.64 -14.14 4.18
C SER A 144 -10.31 -13.63 3.64
N LEU A 145 -9.31 -14.52 3.52
CA LEU A 145 -8.00 -14.16 2.95
C LEU A 145 -8.07 -13.91 1.44
N LEU A 146 -8.87 -14.69 0.71
CA LEU A 146 -9.07 -14.51 -0.73
C LEU A 146 -9.71 -13.14 -1.00
N ASP A 147 -10.73 -12.80 -0.22
CA ASP A 147 -11.40 -11.50 -0.27
C ASP A 147 -10.45 -10.34 0.03
N LEU A 148 -9.60 -10.48 1.05
CA LEU A 148 -8.55 -9.51 1.35
C LEU A 148 -7.59 -9.34 0.16
N GLY A 149 -7.24 -10.43 -0.51
CA GLY A 149 -6.44 -10.42 -1.74
C GLY A 149 -7.09 -9.65 -2.87
N ASN A 150 -8.37 -9.91 -3.14
CA ASN A 150 -9.16 -9.23 -4.17
C ASN A 150 -9.28 -7.73 -3.89
N GLN A 151 -9.58 -7.34 -2.65
CA GLN A 151 -9.65 -5.93 -2.26
C GLN A 151 -8.31 -5.20 -2.42
N ARG A 152 -7.20 -5.89 -2.13
CA ARG A 152 -5.87 -5.32 -2.32
C ARG A 152 -5.55 -5.11 -3.80
N ILE A 153 -5.99 -6.01 -4.67
CA ILE A 153 -5.90 -5.86 -6.12
C ILE A 153 -6.72 -4.64 -6.58
N GLU A 154 -7.99 -4.54 -6.18
CA GLU A 154 -8.84 -3.38 -6.52
C GLU A 154 -8.22 -2.06 -6.05
N LEU A 155 -7.60 -2.06 -4.87
CA LEU A 155 -6.87 -0.91 -4.36
C LEU A 155 -5.69 -0.56 -5.26
N PHE A 156 -4.88 -1.55 -5.66
CA PHE A 156 -3.75 -1.32 -6.56
C PHE A 156 -4.22 -0.76 -7.90
N GLU A 157 -5.31 -1.27 -8.46
CA GLU A 157 -5.89 -0.75 -9.71
C GLU A 157 -6.38 0.69 -9.57
N LYS A 158 -7.06 1.03 -8.47
CA LYS A 158 -7.47 2.42 -8.17
C LYS A 158 -6.26 3.36 -8.08
N ILE A 159 -5.18 2.92 -7.43
CA ILE A 159 -3.93 3.68 -7.35
C ILE A 159 -3.35 3.88 -8.76
N ILE A 160 -3.28 2.83 -9.58
CA ILE A 160 -2.78 2.95 -10.96
C ILE A 160 -3.63 3.92 -11.78
N ALA A 161 -4.95 3.89 -11.65
CA ALA A 161 -5.83 4.83 -12.33
C ALA A 161 -5.56 6.29 -11.91
N GLN A 162 -5.34 6.55 -10.62
CA GLN A 162 -4.96 7.89 -10.13
C GLN A 162 -3.62 8.36 -10.70
N TYR A 163 -2.62 7.48 -10.77
CA TYR A 163 -1.34 7.82 -11.40
C TYR A 163 -1.50 8.03 -12.91
N LYS A 164 -2.37 7.28 -13.58
CA LYS A 164 -2.68 7.46 -15.01
C LYS A 164 -3.31 8.82 -15.28
N GLU A 165 -4.29 9.24 -14.47
CA GLU A 165 -4.90 10.57 -14.57
C GLU A 165 -3.86 11.68 -14.42
N ARG A 166 -2.91 11.52 -13.50
CA ARG A 166 -1.77 12.46 -13.35
C ARG A 166 -0.88 12.45 -14.58
N THR A 167 -0.57 11.28 -15.13
CA THR A 167 0.21 11.15 -16.36
C THR A 167 -0.47 11.88 -17.52
N ASP A 168 -1.79 11.75 -17.67
CA ASP A 168 -2.55 12.41 -18.74
C ASP A 168 -2.55 13.94 -18.57
N LYS A 169 -2.64 14.43 -17.33
CA LYS A 169 -2.47 15.85 -17.03
C LYS A 169 -1.06 16.37 -17.37
N PHE A 170 -0.01 15.56 -17.24
CA PHE A 170 1.34 15.93 -17.69
C PHE A 170 1.46 15.91 -19.22
N ALA A 171 0.89 14.90 -19.88
CA ALA A 171 0.86 14.82 -21.33
C ALA A 171 0.15 16.03 -21.96
N ALA A 172 -1.00 16.44 -21.41
CA ALA A 172 -1.74 17.62 -21.84
C ALA A 172 -0.93 18.93 -21.69
N LYS A 173 0.07 18.95 -20.80
CA LYS A 173 1.00 20.07 -20.64
C LYS A 173 2.25 19.97 -21.54
N GLY A 174 2.31 18.96 -22.41
CA GLY A 174 3.39 18.76 -23.38
C GLY A 174 4.59 17.98 -22.87
N LEU A 175 4.47 17.26 -21.74
CA LEU A 175 5.53 16.35 -21.29
C LEU A 175 5.50 15.05 -22.08
N ASP A 176 6.68 14.52 -22.42
CA ASP A 176 6.80 13.12 -22.84
C ASP A 176 6.51 12.21 -21.65
N THR A 177 5.42 11.45 -21.76
CA THR A 177 4.93 10.59 -20.68
C THR A 177 5.18 9.10 -20.92
N ALA A 178 5.94 8.74 -21.95
CA ALA A 178 6.21 7.34 -22.30
C ALA A 178 6.81 6.55 -21.12
N GLY A 179 7.79 7.13 -20.41
CA GLY A 179 8.40 6.52 -19.23
C GLY A 179 7.42 6.29 -18.09
N MET A 180 6.58 7.30 -17.78
CA MET A 180 5.54 7.19 -16.74
C MET A 180 4.52 6.09 -17.10
N ASN A 181 4.07 6.02 -18.35
CA ASN A 181 3.14 4.96 -18.80
C ASN A 181 3.77 3.56 -18.69
N LYS A 182 5.05 3.39 -19.05
CA LYS A 182 5.78 2.13 -18.86
C LYS A 182 5.85 1.70 -17.40
N VAL A 183 5.98 2.64 -16.47
CA VAL A 183 5.93 2.33 -15.02
C VAL A 183 4.55 1.80 -14.61
N LEU A 184 3.47 2.38 -15.11
CA LEU A 184 2.12 1.91 -14.81
C LEU A 184 1.83 0.53 -15.42
N GLU A 185 2.31 0.28 -16.63
CA GLU A 185 2.26 -1.03 -17.27
C GLU A 185 3.11 -2.07 -16.50
N GLY A 186 4.30 -1.67 -16.05
CA GLY A 186 5.17 -2.51 -15.23
C GLY A 186 4.51 -2.92 -13.90
N ALA A 187 3.79 -2.02 -13.25
CA ALA A 187 3.03 -2.34 -12.05
C ALA A 187 1.94 -3.40 -12.30
N ASN A 188 1.23 -3.28 -13.43
CA ASN A 188 0.23 -4.28 -13.83
C ASN A 188 0.87 -5.64 -14.10
N THR A 189 1.94 -5.67 -14.88
CA THR A 189 2.57 -6.90 -15.37
C THR A 189 3.42 -7.62 -14.32
N GLN A 190 4.02 -6.90 -13.37
CA GLN A 190 4.93 -7.48 -12.37
C GLN A 190 4.29 -7.71 -10.99
N VAL A 191 3.17 -7.04 -10.69
CA VAL A 191 2.51 -7.14 -9.38
C VAL A 191 1.05 -7.55 -9.51
N ILE A 192 0.22 -6.74 -10.18
CA ILE A 192 -1.24 -6.91 -10.13
C ILE A 192 -1.67 -8.20 -10.82
N ASN A 193 -1.27 -8.43 -12.07
CA ASN A 193 -1.64 -9.63 -12.82
C ASN A 193 -1.05 -10.91 -12.22
N PRO A 194 0.25 -10.96 -11.84
CA PRO A 194 0.79 -12.11 -11.12
C PRO A 194 0.06 -12.42 -9.81
N MET A 195 -0.31 -11.38 -9.03
CA MET A 195 -1.07 -11.56 -7.79
C MET A 195 -2.48 -12.11 -8.06
N LYS A 196 -3.20 -11.57 -9.05
CA LYS A 196 -4.51 -12.08 -9.48
C LYS A 196 -4.44 -13.56 -9.83
N ASN A 197 -3.50 -13.94 -10.71
CA ASN A 197 -3.35 -15.31 -11.16
C ASN A 197 -2.98 -16.25 -10.01
N ALA A 198 -2.08 -15.83 -9.12
CA ALA A 198 -1.69 -16.63 -7.97
C ALA A 198 -2.85 -16.85 -6.99
N LEU A 199 -3.71 -15.84 -6.76
CA LEU A 199 -4.89 -15.99 -5.92
C LEU A 199 -5.90 -16.99 -6.51
N ILE A 200 -6.10 -16.97 -7.83
CA ILE A 200 -6.99 -17.93 -8.52
C ILE A 200 -6.50 -19.37 -8.33
N SER A 201 -5.18 -19.61 -8.35
CA SER A 201 -4.60 -20.94 -8.17
C SER A 201 -4.41 -21.37 -6.71
N ALA A 202 -4.75 -20.53 -5.73
CA ALA A 202 -4.50 -20.82 -4.32
C ALA A 202 -5.59 -21.73 -3.71
N ASN A 203 -5.19 -22.90 -3.22
CA ASN A 203 -6.13 -23.90 -2.70
C ASN A 203 -6.29 -23.86 -1.16
N ASP A 204 -5.44 -23.13 -0.47
CA ASP A 204 -5.40 -23.11 0.99
C ASP A 204 -5.01 -21.73 1.56
N SER A 205 -5.33 -21.53 2.84
CA SER A 205 -5.06 -20.28 3.56
C SER A 205 -3.59 -19.91 3.64
N GLN A 206 -2.68 -20.88 3.69
CA GLN A 206 -1.25 -20.61 3.78
C GLN A 206 -0.70 -20.11 2.44
N SER A 207 -1.13 -20.72 1.35
CA SER A 207 -0.85 -20.27 -0.02
C SER A 207 -1.32 -18.83 -0.24
N ILE A 208 -2.55 -18.49 0.15
CA ILE A 208 -3.06 -17.12 0.05
C ILE A 208 -2.24 -16.14 0.90
N LYS A 209 -1.90 -16.48 2.16
CA LYS A 209 -1.02 -15.64 3.01
C LYS A 209 0.33 -15.39 2.36
N ASN A 210 0.93 -16.41 1.75
CA ASN A 210 2.21 -16.29 1.07
C ASN A 210 2.11 -15.33 -0.12
N ILE A 211 1.03 -15.41 -0.91
CA ILE A 211 0.76 -14.50 -2.03
C ILE A 211 0.63 -13.05 -1.54
N LEU A 212 -0.16 -12.82 -0.49
CA LEU A 212 -0.32 -11.49 0.12
C LEU A 212 1.02 -10.91 0.62
N ARG A 213 1.95 -11.75 1.06
CA ARG A 213 3.29 -11.32 1.50
C ARG A 213 4.29 -11.16 0.36
N LYS A 214 3.99 -11.71 -0.81
CA LYS A 214 4.90 -11.76 -1.97
C LYS A 214 4.76 -10.54 -2.88
N TYR A 215 3.56 -10.01 -3.08
CA TYR A 215 3.34 -8.97 -4.09
C TYR A 215 3.02 -7.61 -3.46
N CYS A 216 3.92 -6.64 -3.65
CA CYS A 216 3.76 -5.27 -3.17
C CYS A 216 3.98 -4.25 -4.29
N LEU A 217 2.99 -3.37 -4.45
CA LEU A 217 3.08 -2.22 -5.36
C LEU A 217 4.14 -1.20 -4.90
N PHE A 218 4.34 -1.08 -3.59
CA PHE A 218 5.30 -0.20 -2.93
C PHE A 218 6.33 -1.02 -2.12
N ASN A 219 7.02 -0.37 -1.19
CA ASN A 219 7.98 -1.01 -0.28
C ASN A 219 7.27 -1.55 0.97
N GLY A 220 6.77 -2.79 0.91
CA GLY A 220 6.03 -3.40 2.03
C GLY A 220 6.22 -4.90 2.19
N CYS A 221 6.84 -5.58 1.22
CA CYS A 221 6.99 -7.03 1.20
C CYS A 221 8.43 -7.39 1.58
N LYS A 222 8.67 -7.78 2.84
CA LYS A 222 10.01 -8.09 3.35
C LYS A 222 10.77 -9.10 2.49
N ASN A 223 10.09 -10.16 2.06
CA ASN A 223 10.66 -11.27 1.28
C ASN A 223 9.89 -11.49 -0.03
N GLY A 224 9.55 -10.41 -0.74
CA GLY A 224 8.73 -10.46 -1.94
C GLY A 224 9.13 -9.44 -2.99
N VAL A 225 8.30 -9.32 -4.03
CA VAL A 225 8.41 -8.33 -5.09
C VAL A 225 7.88 -6.99 -4.56
N ASN A 226 8.77 -6.01 -4.45
CA ASN A 226 8.42 -4.62 -4.21
C ASN A 226 8.63 -3.83 -5.50
N TYR A 227 7.54 -3.42 -6.15
CA TYR A 227 7.67 -2.70 -7.42
C TYR A 227 8.18 -1.27 -7.24
N HIS A 228 8.03 -0.68 -6.05
CA HIS A 228 8.46 0.70 -5.75
C HIS A 228 7.78 1.74 -6.67
N LEU A 229 6.47 1.59 -6.91
CA LEU A 229 5.68 2.41 -7.84
C LEU A 229 5.95 3.90 -7.70
N ALA A 230 5.84 4.45 -6.48
CA ALA A 230 6.01 5.88 -6.24
C ALA A 230 7.40 6.40 -6.65
N ALA A 231 8.46 5.65 -6.31
CA ALA A 231 9.81 6.02 -6.66
C ALA A 231 10.03 5.94 -8.18
N ARG A 232 9.68 4.82 -8.81
CA ARG A 232 9.81 4.62 -10.27
C ARG A 232 9.07 5.71 -11.04
N TYR A 233 7.83 6.00 -10.66
CA TYR A 233 7.02 7.02 -11.31
C TYR A 233 7.64 8.40 -11.17
N GLU A 234 8.09 8.77 -9.98
CA GLU A 234 8.72 10.07 -9.74
C GLU A 234 10.02 10.25 -10.54
N MET A 235 10.83 9.20 -10.68
CA MET A 235 12.04 9.27 -11.50
C MET A 235 11.72 9.56 -12.97
N GLU A 236 10.70 8.91 -13.53
CA GLU A 236 10.28 9.14 -14.91
C GLU A 236 9.62 10.51 -15.10
N ARG A 237 8.85 10.98 -14.10
CA ARG A 237 8.30 12.34 -14.09
C ARG A 237 9.41 13.41 -14.11
N LEU A 238 10.45 13.23 -13.29
CA LEU A 238 11.61 14.14 -13.26
C LEU A 238 12.40 14.08 -14.57
N SER A 239 12.61 12.89 -15.15
CA SER A 239 13.23 12.75 -16.47
C SER A 239 12.44 13.51 -17.55
N ALA A 240 11.12 13.34 -17.60
CA ALA A 240 10.27 14.06 -18.54
C ALA A 240 10.35 15.59 -18.35
N THR A 241 10.39 16.05 -17.09
CA THR A 241 10.50 17.48 -16.77
C THR A 241 11.84 18.07 -17.21
N ILE A 242 12.95 17.36 -16.95
CA ILE A 242 14.29 17.77 -17.39
C ILE A 242 14.34 17.87 -18.92
N ASN A 243 13.86 16.85 -19.62
CA ASN A 243 13.84 16.82 -21.08
C ASN A 243 12.99 17.96 -21.65
N PHE A 244 11.81 18.20 -21.08
CA PHE A 244 10.97 19.33 -21.47
C PHE A 244 11.71 20.66 -21.32
N ILE A 245 12.35 20.89 -20.18
CA ILE A 245 13.15 22.11 -19.94
C ILE A 245 14.27 22.23 -20.98
N LYS A 246 15.03 21.16 -21.25
CA LYS A 246 16.11 21.18 -22.26
C LYS A 246 15.61 21.54 -23.66
N THR A 247 14.44 21.04 -24.07
CA THR A 247 13.86 21.36 -25.39
C THR A 247 13.35 22.79 -25.50
N LYS A 248 13.05 23.44 -24.37
CA LYS A 248 12.47 24.79 -24.35
C LYS A 248 13.50 25.87 -24.00
N LEU A 249 14.51 25.55 -23.20
CA LEU A 249 15.60 26.45 -22.82
C LEU A 249 16.84 26.12 -23.65
N ASN A 250 16.90 26.67 -24.86
CA ASN A 250 18.08 26.64 -25.71
C ASN A 250 19.12 27.69 -25.24
N SER A 251 19.47 27.71 -23.95
CA SER A 251 20.47 28.63 -23.39
C SER A 251 21.52 27.87 -22.59
N THR A 252 22.79 28.08 -22.94
CA THR A 252 23.96 27.54 -22.24
C THR A 252 24.07 28.05 -20.80
N GLU A 253 23.39 29.16 -20.47
CA GLU A 253 23.35 29.75 -19.13
C GLU A 253 22.79 28.79 -18.08
N TYR A 254 21.86 27.92 -18.46
CA TYR A 254 21.15 27.03 -17.54
C TYR A 254 21.67 25.58 -17.57
N ASP A 255 22.62 25.26 -18.45
CA ASP A 255 23.17 23.92 -18.65
C ASP A 255 23.75 23.33 -17.37
N GLY A 256 24.46 24.14 -16.56
CA GLY A 256 25.04 23.68 -15.30
C GLY A 256 23.98 23.15 -14.32
N LYS A 257 22.84 23.85 -14.21
CA LYS A 257 21.73 23.47 -13.31
C LYS A 257 20.95 22.28 -13.86
N ILE A 258 20.78 22.19 -15.18
CA ILE A 258 20.18 21.03 -15.82
C ILE A 258 21.04 19.78 -15.57
N LYS A 259 22.37 19.87 -15.77
CA LYS A 259 23.32 18.77 -15.50
C LYS A 259 23.32 18.35 -14.02
N GLU A 260 23.23 19.31 -13.10
CA GLU A 260 23.12 19.03 -11.66
C GLU A 260 21.82 18.26 -11.33
N ALA A 261 20.69 18.66 -11.92
CA ALA A 261 19.41 17.97 -11.75
C ALA A 261 19.43 16.55 -12.35
N GLU A 262 20.05 16.38 -13.53
CA GLU A 262 20.26 15.08 -14.18
C GLU A 262 21.15 14.17 -13.34
N SER A 263 22.27 14.68 -12.82
CA SER A 263 23.18 13.91 -11.98
C SER A 263 22.49 13.38 -10.72
N ASN A 264 21.73 14.23 -10.02
CA ASN A 264 20.94 13.82 -8.85
C ASN A 264 19.87 12.78 -9.21
N LEU A 265 19.19 12.94 -10.35
CA LEU A 265 18.19 11.97 -10.82
C LEU A 265 18.83 10.62 -11.18
N ASN A 266 19.96 10.64 -11.89
CA ASN A 266 20.68 9.42 -12.27
C ASN A 266 21.21 8.68 -11.04
N ALA A 267 21.69 9.39 -10.02
CA ALA A 267 22.05 8.78 -8.75
C ALA A 267 20.84 8.11 -8.07
N ALA A 268 19.67 8.75 -8.07
CA ALA A 268 18.44 8.15 -7.53
C ALA A 268 18.01 6.90 -8.32
N LYS A 269 18.08 6.94 -9.66
CA LYS A 269 17.81 5.78 -10.54
C LYS A 269 18.80 4.64 -10.30
N GLY A 270 20.08 4.94 -10.09
CA GLY A 270 21.11 3.96 -9.76
C GLY A 270 20.76 3.16 -8.51
N ILE A 271 20.50 3.86 -7.40
CA ILE A 271 20.10 3.22 -6.13
C ILE A 271 18.80 2.41 -6.30
N LEU A 272 17.82 2.96 -7.03
CA LEU A 272 16.55 2.26 -7.31
C LEU A 272 16.78 0.97 -8.12
N SER A 273 17.74 0.98 -9.04
CA SER A 273 18.13 -0.19 -9.82
C SER A 273 18.83 -1.24 -8.97
N GLU A 274 19.70 -0.83 -8.05
CA GLU A 274 20.42 -1.72 -7.13
C GLU A 274 19.46 -2.46 -6.20
N ILE A 275 18.47 -1.76 -5.63
CA ILE A 275 17.45 -2.43 -4.81
C ILE A 275 16.50 -3.28 -5.65
N ALA A 276 16.35 -2.97 -6.94
CA ALA A 276 15.47 -3.65 -7.90
C ALA A 276 14.05 -3.87 -7.37
N THR A 277 13.78 -5.04 -6.80
CA THR A 277 12.49 -5.43 -6.19
C THR A 277 12.60 -5.80 -4.70
N SER A 278 13.78 -5.66 -4.11
CA SER A 278 14.07 -5.96 -2.71
C SER A 278 13.43 -4.95 -1.78
N HIS A 279 13.14 -5.40 -0.56
CA HIS A 279 12.74 -4.53 0.54
C HIS A 279 13.96 -3.83 1.13
N ASN A 280 13.96 -2.49 1.18
CA ASN A 280 15.05 -1.75 1.83
C ASN A 280 14.60 -0.35 2.27
N ASN A 281 14.61 -0.11 3.58
CA ASN A 281 14.18 1.17 4.16
C ASN A 281 15.26 2.25 4.09
N ASP A 282 16.53 1.90 4.22
CA ASP A 282 17.64 2.86 4.27
C ASP A 282 17.91 3.46 2.88
N ASN A 283 17.89 2.62 1.85
CA ASN A 283 18.04 3.06 0.46
C ASN A 283 16.83 3.90 0.00
N GLY A 284 15.64 3.64 0.56
CA GLY A 284 14.44 4.44 0.30
C GLY A 284 14.66 5.93 0.62
N LYS A 285 15.23 6.25 1.77
CA LYS A 285 15.54 7.64 2.17
C LYS A 285 16.54 8.29 1.20
N GLN A 286 17.56 7.54 0.77
CA GLN A 286 18.57 8.07 -0.16
C GLN A 286 17.98 8.36 -1.55
N ILE A 287 17.14 7.47 -2.09
CA ILE A 287 16.40 7.68 -3.35
C ILE A 287 15.60 8.98 -3.28
N TRP A 288 14.81 9.15 -2.22
CA TRP A 288 13.97 10.35 -2.05
C TRP A 288 14.78 11.61 -1.83
N ASN A 289 15.89 11.56 -1.10
CA ASN A 289 16.78 12.71 -0.94
C ASN A 289 17.35 13.17 -2.28
N LYS A 290 17.82 12.24 -3.12
CA LYS A 290 18.39 12.56 -4.44
C LYS A 290 17.34 13.08 -5.42
N ALA A 291 16.15 12.47 -5.48
CA ALA A 291 15.03 12.99 -6.27
C ALA A 291 14.59 14.38 -5.79
N THR A 292 14.52 14.59 -4.47
CA THR A 292 14.18 15.90 -3.89
C THR A 292 15.21 16.96 -4.26
N SER A 293 16.50 16.62 -4.24
CA SER A 293 17.57 17.53 -4.70
C SER A 293 17.41 17.88 -6.17
N SER A 294 17.18 16.90 -7.04
CA SER A 294 16.90 17.13 -8.46
C SER A 294 15.70 18.08 -8.65
N TYR A 295 14.58 17.79 -7.98
CA TYR A 295 13.39 18.65 -7.99
C TYR A 295 13.68 20.07 -7.50
N LYS A 296 14.43 20.25 -6.40
CA LYS A 296 14.80 21.57 -5.86
C LYS A 296 15.63 22.37 -6.86
N THR A 297 16.59 21.73 -7.53
CA THR A 297 17.41 22.37 -8.57
C THR A 297 16.53 22.85 -9.73
N LEU A 298 15.59 22.04 -10.21
CA LEU A 298 14.63 22.43 -11.26
C LEU A 298 13.70 23.56 -10.82
N LYS A 299 13.22 23.52 -9.56
CA LYS A 299 12.38 24.56 -8.99
C LYS A 299 13.11 25.90 -8.88
N ASN A 300 14.37 25.88 -8.48
CA ASN A 300 15.19 27.09 -8.37
C ASN A 300 15.53 27.65 -9.76
N LEU A 301 15.84 26.79 -10.73
CA LEU A 301 16.00 27.18 -12.13
C LEU A 301 14.78 27.97 -12.61
N ASN A 302 13.59 27.38 -12.44
CA ASN A 302 12.33 28.01 -12.81
C ASN A 302 12.10 29.37 -12.13
N LYS A 303 12.48 29.54 -10.86
CA LYS A 303 12.37 30.83 -10.16
C LYS A 303 13.31 31.90 -10.73
N ASN A 304 14.55 31.53 -11.06
CA ASN A 304 15.54 32.47 -11.56
C ASN A 304 15.16 33.02 -12.93
N VAL A 305 14.74 32.14 -13.86
CA VAL A 305 14.33 32.61 -15.19
C VAL A 305 13.08 33.49 -15.13
N ASN A 306 12.10 33.17 -14.27
CA ASN A 306 10.94 34.02 -14.06
C ASN A 306 11.30 35.40 -13.49
N LYS A 307 12.35 35.49 -12.67
CA LYS A 307 12.84 36.76 -12.12
C LYS A 307 13.52 37.60 -13.20
N GLU A 308 14.30 36.98 -14.08
CA GLU A 308 14.97 37.63 -15.22
C GLU A 308 13.95 38.13 -16.25
N ASN A 309 12.97 37.31 -16.65
CA ASN A 309 11.91 37.73 -17.57
C ASN A 309 11.08 38.90 -17.03
N ARG A 310 10.82 38.95 -15.71
CA ARG A 310 10.10 40.07 -15.08
C ARG A 310 10.92 41.36 -15.00
N LYS A 311 12.25 41.27 -14.99
CA LYS A 311 13.12 42.46 -15.06
C LYS A 311 13.13 43.00 -16.49
N ALA A 312 13.31 42.13 -17.48
CA ALA A 312 13.31 42.52 -18.90
C ALA A 312 12.02 43.24 -19.32
N VAL A 313 10.84 42.80 -18.84
CA VAL A 313 9.54 43.45 -19.13
C VAL A 313 9.35 44.79 -18.40
N LYS A 314 10.11 45.07 -17.33
CA LYS A 314 10.05 46.35 -16.61
C LYS A 314 11.02 47.40 -17.15
N ASP A 315 12.04 46.94 -17.89
CA ASP A 315 13.08 47.78 -18.46
C ASP A 315 12.76 48.17 -19.94
N GLU A 316 11.61 47.71 -20.48
CA GLU A 316 10.97 48.13 -21.74
C GLU A 316 9.82 49.11 -21.47
#